data_AF-A0A1M4WVW1-F1
#
_entry.id   AF-A0A1M4WVW1-F1
#
_cell.length_a   1.000
_cell.length_b   1.000
_cell.length_c   1.000
_cell.angle_alpha   90.00
_cell.angle_beta   90.00
_cell.angle_gamma   90.00
#
_symmetry.space_group_name_H-M   'P 1'
#
loop_
_entity.id
_entity.type
_entity.pdbx_description
1 polymer ?
#
loop_
_entity_poly.entity_id
_entity_poly.type
_entity_poly.pdbx_seq_one_letter_code
_entity_poly.pdbx_strand_id
1 'polypeptide(L)'
;MLKKTLVLASFLAGSALLYSFTKVTPHQQVLKTIIIDAGHGIMSNGGYNGARGSYSYEDEICLSVSKKLVAMVAKDLPNIKIIETRPTKYITDLHERADIANQNRGDLFVSIHVNAMPPIQKREFLGYKTHVYYTGKGKKKRKHSSKVAQYRYYEVPNTSARGTQTYIWGAHKSEDKEVAVRENAPMLAEDNYKEKYGDIDPNSPEFVALSLVKTRQFAKRSVTLAEMVEDQFSKVGRISGGAHQRQVGIWVLQATAMPSILVETGFITNPQEEEYLNSETGQTEIAQCITNALKNYVDWLEKKQNNNAVTSFSSPKKSISADSFLQDVELAERKHASR
;
A
#
# COMPACT_ATOMS: atom_id res chain seq x y z
N MET A 1 59.99 -63.54 -34.81
CA MET A 1 59.45 -62.55 -33.86
C MET A 1 60.07 -61.19 -34.18
N LEU A 2 59.32 -60.28 -34.81
CA LEU A 2 59.27 -58.84 -34.53
C LEU A 2 58.33 -58.19 -35.55
N LYS A 3 57.44 -57.33 -35.03
CA LYS A 3 56.23 -56.85 -35.69
C LYS A 3 56.48 -55.60 -36.54
N LYS A 4 55.66 -55.51 -37.59
CA LYS A 4 55.36 -54.38 -38.48
C LYS A 4 55.21 -53.04 -37.72
N THR A 5 55.90 -52.01 -38.19
CA THR A 5 55.63 -50.60 -37.88
C THR A 5 54.57 -50.07 -38.84
N LEU A 6 53.36 -49.86 -38.33
CA LEU A 6 52.28 -49.15 -39.01
C LEU A 6 52.23 -47.73 -38.41
N VAL A 7 52.48 -46.72 -39.23
CA VAL A 7 52.26 -45.31 -38.89
C VAL A 7 50.75 -45.08 -38.87
N LEU A 8 50.18 -44.82 -37.69
CA LEU A 8 48.80 -44.37 -37.55
C LEU A 8 48.81 -42.90 -37.11
N ALA A 9 48.56 -42.01 -38.07
CA ALA A 9 48.31 -40.60 -37.83
C ALA A 9 47.06 -40.46 -36.93
N SER A 10 47.26 -39.93 -35.73
CA SER A 10 46.18 -39.64 -34.79
C SER A 10 45.59 -38.28 -35.15
N PHE A 11 44.42 -38.29 -35.78
CA PHE A 11 43.55 -37.11 -35.90
C PHE A 11 43.05 -36.75 -34.49
N LEU A 12 43.75 -35.82 -33.82
CA LEU A 12 43.22 -35.10 -32.67
C LEU A 12 42.17 -34.12 -33.20
N ALA A 13 40.93 -34.62 -33.32
CA ALA A 13 39.77 -33.76 -33.43
C ALA A 13 39.68 -32.95 -32.14
N GLY A 14 40.19 -31.72 -32.17
CA GLY A 14 40.03 -30.76 -31.10
C GLY A 14 38.55 -30.51 -30.89
N SER A 15 38.04 -31.00 -29.76
CA SER A 15 36.75 -30.60 -29.20
C SER A 15 36.86 -29.14 -28.79
N ALA A 16 36.64 -28.23 -29.73
CA ALA A 16 36.26 -26.86 -29.41
C ALA A 16 34.84 -26.93 -28.81
N LEU A 17 34.76 -27.26 -27.51
CA LEU A 17 33.61 -26.90 -26.70
C LEU A 17 33.49 -25.38 -26.79
N LEU A 18 32.64 -24.92 -27.70
CA LEU A 18 32.05 -23.59 -27.66
C LEU A 18 31.25 -23.54 -26.35
N TYR A 19 31.93 -23.19 -25.26
CA TYR A 19 31.26 -22.58 -24.11
C TYR A 19 30.64 -21.30 -24.63
N SER A 20 29.38 -21.38 -25.08
CA SER A 20 28.51 -20.23 -25.14
C SER A 20 28.44 -19.69 -23.72
N PHE A 21 29.31 -18.72 -23.42
CA PHE A 21 29.11 -17.80 -22.32
C PHE A 21 27.82 -17.05 -22.65
N THR A 22 26.69 -17.59 -22.21
CA THR A 22 25.51 -16.77 -21.99
C THR A 22 25.99 -15.69 -21.02
N LYS A 23 26.20 -14.47 -21.53
CA LYS A 23 26.29 -13.30 -20.66
C LYS A 23 24.99 -13.33 -19.87
N VAL A 24 25.08 -13.74 -18.60
CA VAL A 24 24.01 -13.53 -17.64
C VAL A 24 23.98 -12.03 -17.46
N THR A 25 23.17 -11.35 -18.27
CA THR A 25 22.84 -9.95 -18.03
C THR A 25 22.24 -9.93 -16.63
N PRO A 26 22.81 -9.16 -15.68
CA PRO A 26 22.23 -9.08 -14.34
C PRO A 26 20.76 -8.70 -14.49
N HIS A 27 19.84 -9.55 -14.02
CA HIS A 27 18.43 -9.20 -14.03
C HIS A 27 18.29 -7.99 -13.11
N GLN A 28 18.01 -6.83 -13.70
CA GLN A 28 17.76 -5.61 -12.92
C GLN A 28 16.56 -5.90 -12.03
N GLN A 29 16.73 -5.78 -10.71
CA GLN A 29 15.67 -6.03 -9.74
C GLN A 29 14.51 -5.07 -9.96
N VAL A 30 13.29 -5.61 -10.03
CA VAL A 30 12.06 -4.82 -10.20
C VAL A 30 11.63 -4.04 -8.95
N LEU A 31 12.10 -4.48 -7.79
CA LEU A 31 11.82 -3.92 -6.48
C LEU A 31 13.08 -4.08 -5.62
N LYS A 32 13.60 -2.99 -5.07
CA LYS A 32 14.82 -2.96 -4.26
C LYS A 32 14.53 -2.66 -2.80
N THR A 33 13.56 -1.78 -2.53
CA THR A 33 13.23 -1.34 -1.17
C THR A 33 11.73 -1.39 -0.89
N ILE A 34 11.32 -2.09 0.16
CA ILE A 34 9.95 -2.06 0.70
C ILE A 34 9.97 -1.29 2.02
N ILE A 35 9.07 -0.32 2.15
CA ILE A 35 8.79 0.39 3.39
C ILE A 35 7.61 -0.30 4.08
N ILE A 36 7.80 -0.73 5.32
CA ILE A 36 6.75 -1.32 6.16
C ILE A 36 6.42 -0.34 7.28
N ASP A 37 5.16 0.06 7.35
CA ASP A 37 4.66 1.05 8.29
C ASP A 37 3.69 0.42 9.29
N ALA A 38 4.10 0.35 10.55
CA ALA A 38 3.21 -0.09 11.62
C ALA A 38 2.36 1.11 12.09
N GLY A 39 1.06 1.08 11.84
CA GLY A 39 0.13 2.15 12.20
C GLY A 39 0.22 2.58 13.66
N HIS A 40 -0.02 3.87 13.91
CA HIS A 40 -0.10 4.48 15.25
C HIS A 40 1.13 4.25 16.14
N GLY A 41 0.97 4.29 17.47
CA GLY A 41 2.02 4.12 18.48
C GLY A 41 1.73 4.84 19.78
N ILE A 42 2.49 4.53 20.82
CA ILE A 42 2.43 5.19 22.12
C ILE A 42 2.94 6.62 21.99
N MET A 43 2.09 7.57 22.37
CA MET A 43 2.38 9.00 22.38
C MET A 43 3.34 9.37 23.52
N SER A 44 3.98 10.53 23.43
CA SER A 44 4.94 11.02 24.43
C SER A 44 4.35 11.17 25.85
N ASN A 45 3.03 11.38 25.96
CA ASN A 45 2.31 11.43 27.23
C ASN A 45 1.93 10.04 27.79
N GLY A 46 2.37 8.95 27.15
CA GLY A 46 2.00 7.57 27.49
C GLY A 46 0.62 7.15 27.00
N GLY A 47 -0.10 8.03 26.30
CA GLY A 47 -1.39 7.72 25.70
C GLY A 47 -1.27 6.86 24.44
N TYR A 48 -2.33 6.13 24.14
CA TYR A 48 -2.45 5.35 22.90
C TYR A 48 -3.12 6.20 21.82
N ASN A 49 -2.64 6.06 20.59
CA ASN A 49 -3.27 6.61 19.40
C ASN A 49 -3.83 5.46 18.54
N GLY A 50 -4.95 5.69 17.85
CA GLY A 50 -5.61 4.68 17.03
C GLY A 50 -6.82 4.04 17.70
N ALA A 51 -7.35 3.02 17.05
CA ALA A 51 -8.51 2.28 17.49
C ALA A 51 -8.23 1.47 18.76
N ARG A 52 -9.28 1.31 19.57
CA ARG A 52 -9.25 0.59 20.83
C ARG A 52 -10.31 -0.51 20.83
N GLY A 53 -9.88 -1.72 21.20
CA GLY A 53 -10.74 -2.86 21.46
C GLY A 53 -11.22 -2.92 22.92
N SER A 54 -11.76 -4.06 23.31
CA SER A 54 -12.16 -4.29 24.70
C SER A 54 -10.96 -4.43 25.64
N TYR A 55 -9.84 -5.01 25.18
CA TYR A 55 -8.62 -5.21 25.96
C TYR A 55 -7.32 -4.89 25.21
N SER A 56 -7.36 -4.66 23.90
CA SER A 56 -6.16 -4.35 23.10
C SER A 56 -6.23 -3.00 22.40
N TYR A 57 -5.07 -2.54 21.92
CA TYR A 57 -4.92 -1.30 21.14
C TYR A 57 -4.39 -1.62 19.74
N GLU A 58 -4.83 -0.84 18.76
CA GLU A 58 -4.43 -0.99 17.35
C GLU A 58 -2.92 -0.94 17.17
N ASP A 59 -2.23 -0.03 17.84
CA ASP A 59 -0.79 0.20 17.67
C ASP A 59 0.08 -1.01 18.10
N GLU A 60 -0.32 -1.73 19.14
CA GLU A 60 0.34 -2.95 19.59
C GLU A 60 0.16 -4.10 18.59
N ILE A 61 -1.06 -4.27 18.06
CA ILE A 61 -1.36 -5.27 17.02
C ILE A 61 -0.57 -4.95 15.74
N CYS A 62 -0.61 -3.69 15.29
CA CYS A 62 0.07 -3.26 14.07
C CYS A 62 1.58 -3.48 14.16
N LEU A 63 2.20 -3.17 15.31
CA LEU A 63 3.63 -3.42 15.52
C LEU A 63 3.96 -4.92 15.48
N SER A 64 3.12 -5.74 16.12
CA SER A 64 3.34 -7.18 16.22
C SER A 64 3.23 -7.86 14.85
N VAL A 65 2.18 -7.53 14.07
CA VAL A 65 2.02 -8.00 12.68
C VAL A 65 3.17 -7.50 11.80
N SER A 66 3.55 -6.22 11.91
CA SER A 66 4.62 -5.66 11.09
C SER A 66 5.97 -6.34 11.33
N LYS A 67 6.31 -6.65 12.59
CA LYS A 67 7.54 -7.40 12.90
C LYS A 67 7.56 -8.80 12.29
N LYS A 68 6.42 -9.50 12.33
CA LYS A 68 6.29 -10.81 11.67
C LYS A 68 6.42 -10.67 10.15
N LEU A 69 5.78 -9.66 9.57
CA LEU A 69 5.86 -9.35 8.14
C LEU A 69 7.30 -9.06 7.71
N VAL A 70 8.03 -8.21 8.45
CA VAL A 70 9.45 -7.90 8.20
C VAL A 70 10.28 -9.18 8.19
N ALA A 71 10.11 -10.04 9.20
CA ALA A 71 10.85 -11.30 9.29
C ALA A 71 10.54 -12.26 8.12
N MET A 72 9.27 -12.38 7.73
CA MET A 72 8.84 -13.23 6.62
C MET A 72 9.31 -12.70 5.27
N VAL A 73 9.20 -11.39 5.03
CA VAL A 73 9.67 -10.76 3.78
C VAL A 73 11.19 -10.85 3.68
N ALA A 74 11.94 -10.65 4.78
CA ALA A 74 13.40 -10.78 4.76
C ALA A 74 13.85 -12.20 4.41
N LYS A 75 13.07 -13.20 4.83
CA LYS A 75 13.30 -14.61 4.52
C LYS A 75 12.94 -14.97 3.08
N ASP A 76 11.75 -14.57 2.63
CA ASP A 76 11.18 -15.00 1.35
C ASP A 76 11.63 -14.14 0.16
N LEU A 77 12.03 -12.90 0.41
CA LEU A 77 12.52 -11.92 -0.57
C LEU A 77 13.87 -11.34 -0.11
N PRO A 78 14.92 -12.17 0.04
CA PRO A 78 16.19 -11.80 0.70
C PRO A 78 16.99 -10.71 -0.04
N ASN A 79 16.64 -10.45 -1.29
CA ASN A 79 17.27 -9.47 -2.16
C ASN A 79 16.66 -8.07 -2.06
N ILE A 80 15.59 -7.91 -1.26
CA ILE A 80 14.86 -6.66 -1.09
C ILE A 80 15.19 -6.07 0.28
N LYS A 81 15.63 -4.81 0.28
CA LYS A 81 15.86 -4.04 1.50
C LYS A 81 14.51 -3.70 2.14
N ILE A 82 14.40 -3.93 3.45
CA ILE A 82 13.20 -3.59 4.23
C ILE A 82 13.54 -2.41 5.14
N ILE A 83 12.68 -1.40 5.15
CA ILE A 83 12.77 -0.25 6.07
C ILE A 83 11.46 -0.17 6.87
N GLU A 84 11.59 -0.18 8.19
CA GLU A 84 10.47 0.03 9.11
C GLU A 84 10.35 1.51 9.45
N THR A 85 9.16 2.11 9.30
CA THR A 85 8.92 3.49 9.76
C THR A 85 8.82 3.58 11.29
N ARG A 86 8.41 2.48 11.93
CA ARG A 86 8.19 2.38 13.38
C ARG A 86 8.65 1.02 13.92
N PRO A 87 9.94 0.88 14.27
CA PRO A 87 10.48 -0.38 14.83
C PRO A 87 10.20 -0.55 16.34
N THR A 88 9.69 0.49 17.01
CA THR A 88 9.43 0.50 18.47
C THR A 88 7.96 0.72 18.80
N LYS A 89 7.60 0.62 20.09
CA LYS A 89 6.24 0.89 20.56
C LYS A 89 5.83 2.36 20.48
N TYR A 90 6.77 3.29 20.35
CA TYR A 90 6.49 4.71 20.34
C TYR A 90 6.03 5.18 18.97
N ILE A 91 5.16 6.20 18.95
CA ILE A 91 4.63 6.77 17.72
C ILE A 91 5.74 7.43 16.90
N THR A 92 5.81 7.08 15.62
CA THR A 92 6.49 7.88 14.58
C THR A 92 5.48 8.90 14.05
N ASP A 93 5.86 10.16 13.91
CA ASP A 93 4.95 11.20 13.39
C ASP A 93 4.51 10.88 11.96
N LEU A 94 3.31 11.33 11.56
CA LEU A 94 2.79 11.06 10.22
C LEU A 94 3.74 11.59 9.13
N HIS A 95 4.25 12.82 9.28
CA HIS A 95 5.18 13.40 8.32
C HIS A 95 6.50 12.63 8.29
N GLU A 96 7.02 12.28 9.46
CA GLU A 96 8.25 11.49 9.58
C GLU A 96 8.14 10.12 8.89
N ARG A 97 6.98 9.45 8.93
CA ARG A 97 6.77 8.19 8.19
C ARG A 97 6.92 8.37 6.68
N ALA A 98 6.36 9.45 6.13
CA ALA A 98 6.49 9.76 4.71
C ALA A 98 7.94 10.15 4.36
N ASP A 99 8.60 10.92 5.22
CA ASP A 99 10.01 11.30 5.05
C ASP A 99 10.92 10.07 5.05
N ILE A 100 10.75 9.15 6.01
CA ILE A 100 11.51 7.89 6.05
C ILE A 100 11.33 7.13 4.73
N ALA A 101 10.09 7.00 4.25
CA ALA A 101 9.79 6.27 3.02
C ALA A 101 10.47 6.92 1.79
N ASN A 102 10.34 8.24 1.66
CA ASN A 102 10.83 9.01 0.52
C ASN A 102 12.37 9.11 0.52
N GLN A 103 12.97 9.43 1.66
CA GLN A 103 14.43 9.55 1.82
C GLN A 103 15.15 8.21 1.56
N ASN A 104 14.50 7.09 1.89
CA ASN A 104 15.03 5.75 1.60
C ASN A 104 14.73 5.26 0.17
N ARG A 105 14.13 6.09 -0.68
CA ARG A 105 13.76 5.75 -2.07
C ARG A 105 12.95 4.45 -2.13
N GLY A 106 11.92 4.35 -1.29
CA GLY A 106 11.04 3.19 -1.27
C GLY A 106 10.42 2.91 -2.65
N ASP A 107 10.48 1.66 -3.09
CA ASP A 107 9.81 1.22 -4.33
C ASP A 107 8.35 0.82 -4.07
N LEU A 108 8.03 0.57 -2.80
CA LEU A 108 6.71 0.18 -2.33
C LEU A 108 6.53 0.56 -0.85
N PHE A 109 5.36 1.07 -0.51
CA PHE A 109 4.95 1.38 0.87
C PHE A 109 3.76 0.52 1.29
N VAL A 110 3.89 -0.20 2.40
CA VAL A 110 2.83 -1.05 2.97
C VAL A 110 2.59 -0.62 4.42
N SER A 111 1.43 -0.04 4.69
CA SER A 111 1.00 0.33 6.03
C SER A 111 0.04 -0.68 6.61
N ILE A 112 0.23 -1.07 7.86
CA ILE A 112 -0.55 -2.07 8.59
C ILE A 112 -1.39 -1.35 9.64
N HIS A 113 -2.69 -1.58 9.60
CA HIS A 113 -3.70 -0.96 10.46
C HIS A 113 -4.77 -1.98 10.91
N VAL A 114 -5.59 -1.56 11.87
CA VAL A 114 -6.76 -2.30 12.34
C VAL A 114 -7.97 -1.37 12.39
N ASN A 115 -9.06 -1.79 11.75
CA ASN A 115 -10.24 -0.97 11.63
C ASN A 115 -11.08 -0.99 12.91
N ALA A 116 -12.00 -0.04 13.02
CA ALA A 116 -12.98 0.03 14.09
C ALA A 116 -14.30 0.61 13.60
N MET A 117 -15.40 0.09 14.10
CA MET A 117 -16.70 0.71 13.87
C MET A 117 -17.00 1.80 14.90
N PRO A 118 -17.58 2.93 14.49
CA PRO A 118 -18.05 3.93 15.42
C PRO A 118 -19.14 3.32 16.34
N PRO A 119 -19.20 3.72 17.62
CA PRO A 119 -20.20 3.23 18.54
C PRO A 119 -21.62 3.58 18.07
N ILE A 120 -22.59 2.73 18.43
CA ILE A 120 -23.99 2.96 18.12
C ILE A 120 -24.59 3.84 19.22
N GLN A 121 -25.14 4.99 18.83
CA GLN A 121 -25.90 5.83 19.75
C GLN A 121 -27.28 5.21 20.03
N LYS A 122 -27.58 5.01 21.31
CA LYS A 122 -28.87 4.56 21.82
C LYS A 122 -29.51 5.68 22.64
N ARG A 123 -30.84 5.65 22.69
CA ARG A 123 -31.63 6.51 23.58
C ARG A 123 -32.60 5.68 24.40
N GLU A 124 -32.70 6.03 25.68
CA GLU A 124 -33.64 5.45 26.63
C GLU A 124 -34.65 6.54 27.02
N PHE A 125 -35.94 6.23 26.93
CA PHE A 125 -37.00 7.13 27.36
C PHE A 125 -37.10 7.12 28.89
N LEU A 126 -36.92 8.28 29.53
CA LEU A 126 -36.93 8.41 30.98
C LEU A 126 -38.29 8.85 31.55
N GLY A 127 -39.25 9.18 30.68
CA GLY A 127 -40.55 9.73 31.08
C GLY A 127 -40.76 11.15 30.59
N TYR A 128 -41.74 11.82 31.18
CA TYR A 128 -42.10 13.19 30.86
C TYR A 128 -41.67 14.14 31.97
N LYS A 129 -41.10 15.28 31.60
CA LYS A 129 -40.89 16.41 32.51
C LYS A 129 -41.91 17.49 32.17
N THR A 130 -42.63 17.96 33.18
CA THR A 130 -43.56 19.09 33.00
C THR A 130 -42.73 20.36 32.86
N HIS A 131 -42.78 20.98 31.68
CA HIS A 131 -42.20 22.28 31.43
C HIS A 131 -43.27 23.35 31.65
N VAL A 132 -43.05 24.21 32.64
CA VAL A 132 -43.97 25.30 32.98
C VAL A 132 -43.35 26.62 32.54
N TYR A 133 -44.08 27.40 31.75
CA TYR A 133 -43.69 28.75 31.37
C TYR A 133 -44.87 29.71 31.52
N TYR A 134 -44.60 31.01 31.54
CA TYR A 134 -45.61 32.03 31.75
C TYR A 134 -45.62 33.02 30.59
N THR A 135 -46.80 33.47 30.18
CA THR A 135 -46.95 34.54 29.19
C THR A 135 -47.78 35.70 29.75
N GLY A 136 -47.60 36.91 29.21
CA GLY A 136 -48.27 38.13 29.71
C GLY A 136 -47.59 38.77 30.93
N LYS A 137 -48.08 39.93 31.38
CA LYS A 137 -47.52 40.72 32.50
C LYS A 137 -48.62 41.14 33.49
N GLY A 138 -48.24 41.33 34.76
CA GLY A 138 -49.14 41.79 35.83
C GLY A 138 -50.38 40.90 35.98
N LYS A 139 -51.57 41.51 36.07
CA LYS A 139 -52.85 40.79 36.18
C LYS A 139 -53.22 39.94 34.97
N LYS A 140 -52.52 40.08 33.83
CA LYS A 140 -52.74 39.28 32.60
C LYS A 140 -51.78 38.09 32.47
N LYS A 141 -50.98 37.76 33.49
CA LYS A 141 -50.03 36.63 33.46
C LYS A 141 -50.78 35.28 33.42
N ARG A 142 -50.47 34.43 32.44
CA ARG A 142 -51.05 33.09 32.26
C ARG A 142 -49.95 32.03 32.44
N LYS A 143 -50.27 30.95 33.15
CA LYS A 143 -49.39 29.77 33.34
C LYS A 143 -49.69 28.74 32.24
N HIS A 144 -48.65 28.28 31.57
CA HIS A 144 -48.72 27.20 30.59
C HIS A 144 -47.90 26.02 31.10
N SER A 145 -48.36 24.81 30.79
CA SER A 145 -47.61 23.59 31.08
C SER A 145 -47.68 22.66 29.88
N SER A 146 -46.53 22.16 29.44
CA SER A 146 -46.44 21.09 28.46
C SER A 146 -45.64 19.93 29.05
N LYS A 147 -46.00 18.69 28.68
CA LYS A 147 -45.20 17.51 29.00
C LYS A 147 -44.15 17.37 27.90
N VAL A 148 -42.87 17.47 28.28
CA VAL A 148 -41.75 17.28 27.37
C VAL A 148 -41.13 15.92 27.64
N ALA A 149 -41.02 15.08 26.61
CA ALA A 149 -40.34 13.80 26.72
C ALA A 149 -38.87 14.00 27.13
N GLN A 150 -38.37 13.16 28.02
CA GLN A 150 -36.97 13.16 28.44
C GLN A 150 -36.31 11.87 27.96
N TYR A 151 -35.10 12.00 27.45
CA TYR A 151 -34.30 10.89 26.96
C TYR A 151 -32.91 10.92 27.60
N ARG A 152 -32.36 9.74 27.88
CA ARG A 152 -30.94 9.53 28.15
C ARG A 152 -30.31 9.00 26.87
N TYR A 153 -29.21 9.61 26.44
CA TYR A 153 -28.40 9.12 25.33
C TYR A 153 -27.19 8.39 25.90
N TYR A 154 -26.84 7.25 25.31
CA TYR A 154 -25.66 6.48 25.67
C TYR A 154 -25.14 5.72 24.45
N GLU A 155 -23.87 5.35 24.49
CA GLU A 155 -23.20 4.65 23.39
C GLU A 155 -23.01 3.17 23.73
N VAL A 156 -23.18 2.32 22.73
CA VAL A 156 -22.85 0.89 22.83
C VAL A 156 -21.85 0.50 21.74
N PRO A 157 -20.92 -0.43 22.00
CA PRO A 157 -19.97 -0.88 21.00
C PRO A 157 -20.65 -1.40 19.73
N ASN A 158 -20.08 -1.07 18.57
CA ASN A 158 -20.53 -1.62 17.30
C ASN A 158 -19.64 -2.80 16.89
N THR A 159 -20.15 -4.00 17.10
CA THR A 159 -19.40 -5.25 16.89
C THR A 159 -19.74 -5.91 15.54
N SER A 160 -20.48 -5.23 14.66
CA SER A 160 -21.09 -5.86 13.48
C SER A 160 -20.14 -6.07 12.28
N ALA A 161 -19.16 -5.18 12.10
CA ALA A 161 -18.20 -5.30 11.01
C ALA A 161 -17.07 -6.27 11.35
N ARG A 162 -16.53 -6.93 10.32
CA ARG A 162 -15.45 -7.92 10.40
C ARG A 162 -14.82 -8.09 9.02
N GLY A 163 -13.62 -8.65 8.98
CA GLY A 163 -12.90 -8.88 7.73
C GLY A 163 -11.90 -7.77 7.40
N THR A 164 -11.22 -7.93 6.28
CA THR A 164 -10.10 -7.09 5.86
C THR A 164 -10.53 -6.03 4.85
N GLN A 165 -9.79 -4.94 4.77
CA GLN A 165 -9.94 -3.96 3.69
C GLN A 165 -8.57 -3.40 3.34
N THR A 166 -8.29 -3.21 2.06
CA THR A 166 -7.03 -2.59 1.66
C THR A 166 -7.31 -1.29 0.92
N TYR A 167 -6.66 -0.22 1.36
CA TYR A 167 -6.86 1.13 0.86
C TYR A 167 -5.67 1.61 0.05
N ILE A 168 -5.97 2.39 -0.99
CA ILE A 168 -5.00 3.23 -1.69
C ILE A 168 -5.36 4.70 -1.48
N TRP A 169 -4.51 5.64 -1.93
CA TRP A 169 -4.84 7.06 -1.82
C TRP A 169 -6.10 7.41 -2.63
N GLY A 170 -6.87 8.38 -2.15
CA GLY A 170 -8.12 8.80 -2.77
C GLY A 170 -7.92 9.55 -4.09
N ALA A 171 -8.79 9.30 -5.07
CA ALA A 171 -8.75 9.95 -6.39
C ALA A 171 -8.89 11.49 -6.32
N HIS A 172 -9.69 12.02 -5.40
CA HIS A 172 -9.87 13.46 -5.16
C HIS A 172 -8.64 14.17 -4.56
N LYS A 173 -7.58 13.41 -4.28
CA LYS A 173 -6.31 13.84 -3.69
C LYS A 173 -5.13 13.42 -4.56
N SER A 174 -5.37 13.25 -5.86
CA SER A 174 -4.30 13.00 -6.83
C SER A 174 -3.29 14.14 -6.81
N GLU A 175 -3.73 15.39 -6.63
CA GLU A 175 -2.84 16.57 -6.55
C GLU A 175 -1.78 16.44 -5.45
N ASP A 176 -2.16 16.08 -4.23
CA ASP A 176 -1.21 15.92 -3.12
C ASP A 176 -0.17 14.81 -3.42
N LYS A 177 -0.62 13.71 -4.05
CA LYS A 177 0.27 12.62 -4.50
C LYS A 177 1.19 13.06 -5.64
N GLU A 178 0.67 13.83 -6.58
CA GLU A 178 1.43 14.38 -7.70
C GLU A 178 2.51 15.35 -7.23
N VAL A 179 2.20 16.19 -6.23
CA VAL A 179 3.19 17.05 -5.56
C VAL A 179 4.28 16.19 -4.91
N ALA A 180 3.93 15.19 -4.12
CA ALA A 180 4.90 14.30 -3.49
C ALA A 180 5.81 13.59 -4.52
N VAL A 181 5.24 13.09 -5.63
CA VAL A 181 6.01 12.46 -6.71
C VAL A 181 6.92 13.47 -7.41
N ARG A 182 6.45 14.69 -7.65
CA ARG A 182 7.25 15.73 -8.32
C ARG A 182 8.41 16.19 -7.44
N GLU A 183 8.17 16.48 -6.16
CA GLU A 183 9.18 16.97 -5.23
C GLU A 183 10.27 15.94 -4.94
N ASN A 184 9.90 14.65 -4.82
CA ASN A 184 10.87 13.58 -4.56
C ASN A 184 11.52 13.01 -5.82
N ALA A 185 11.00 13.35 -7.00
CA ALA A 185 11.53 12.97 -8.30
C ALA A 185 11.96 11.49 -8.44
N PRO A 186 11.15 10.48 -8.03
CA PRO A 186 11.58 9.08 -7.95
C PRO A 186 11.99 8.49 -9.30
N MET A 187 11.52 9.05 -10.41
CA MET A 187 11.91 8.65 -11.77
C MET A 187 13.38 8.92 -12.09
N LEU A 188 13.99 9.95 -11.51
CA LEU A 188 15.40 10.29 -11.70
C LEU A 188 16.34 9.38 -10.89
N ALA A 189 15.78 8.63 -9.93
CA ALA A 189 16.52 7.66 -9.15
C ALA A 189 16.55 6.25 -9.80
N GLU A 190 15.86 6.03 -10.92
CA GLU A 190 15.90 4.77 -11.67
C GLU A 190 17.30 4.59 -12.32
N ASP A 191 17.88 3.38 -12.26
CA ASP A 191 19.27 3.17 -12.78
C ASP A 191 19.40 3.54 -14.27
N ASN A 192 18.32 3.38 -15.03
CA ASN A 192 18.25 3.63 -16.47
C ASN A 192 17.49 4.92 -16.82
N TYR A 193 17.37 5.87 -15.88
CA TYR A 193 16.57 7.08 -16.12
C TYR A 193 17.04 7.85 -17.36
N LYS A 194 18.35 8.01 -17.56
CA LYS A 194 18.91 8.74 -18.73
C LYS A 194 18.54 8.09 -20.05
N GLU A 195 18.52 6.75 -20.09
CA GLU A 195 18.15 6.01 -21.29
C GLU A 195 16.65 6.07 -21.57
N LYS A 196 15.85 6.15 -20.51
CA LYS A 196 14.38 6.09 -20.57
C LYS A 196 13.73 7.46 -20.76
N TYR A 197 14.36 8.51 -20.23
CA TYR A 197 13.80 9.86 -20.14
C TYR A 197 14.72 10.93 -20.73
N GLY A 198 16.03 10.66 -20.87
CA GLY A 198 17.00 11.68 -21.28
C GLY A 198 17.43 12.60 -20.13
N ASP A 199 18.16 13.67 -20.46
CA ASP A 199 18.53 14.73 -19.52
C ASP A 199 17.36 15.73 -19.39
N ILE A 200 16.33 15.37 -18.62
CA ILE A 200 15.17 16.22 -18.35
C ILE A 200 15.47 17.19 -17.21
N ASP A 201 15.16 18.48 -17.40
CA ASP A 201 15.18 19.49 -16.34
C ASP A 201 14.00 19.28 -15.36
N PRO A 202 14.24 19.09 -14.05
CA PRO A 202 13.18 18.93 -13.05
C PRO A 202 12.16 20.07 -12.97
N ASN A 203 12.46 21.26 -13.49
CA ASN A 203 11.54 22.40 -13.49
C ASN A 203 10.75 22.53 -14.80
N SER A 204 10.94 21.60 -15.75
CA SER A 204 10.34 21.71 -17.08
C SER A 204 8.90 21.17 -17.13
N PRO A 205 8.07 21.65 -18.08
CA PRO A 205 6.74 21.07 -18.32
C PRO A 205 6.78 19.56 -18.62
N GLU A 206 7.84 19.07 -19.26
CA GLU A 206 8.05 17.65 -19.55
C GLU A 206 8.23 16.84 -18.26
N PHE A 207 8.95 17.36 -17.26
CA PHE A 207 9.08 16.71 -15.96
C PHE A 207 7.74 16.64 -15.21
N VAL A 208 6.93 17.70 -15.32
CA VAL A 208 5.57 17.70 -14.74
C VAL A 208 4.73 16.62 -15.41
N ALA A 209 4.70 16.56 -16.74
CA ALA A 209 3.97 15.53 -17.48
C ALA A 209 4.45 14.11 -17.11
N LEU A 210 5.76 13.92 -17.00
CA LEU A 210 6.34 12.64 -16.59
C LEU A 210 5.92 12.26 -15.15
N SER A 211 5.91 13.22 -14.23
CA SER A 211 5.46 13.02 -12.84
C SER A 211 4.00 12.60 -12.76
N LEU A 212 3.13 13.16 -13.62
CA LEU A 212 1.73 12.75 -13.74
C LEU A 212 1.59 11.31 -14.24
N VAL A 213 2.32 10.94 -15.30
CA VAL A 213 2.35 9.57 -15.83
C VAL A 213 2.85 8.58 -14.77
N LYS A 214 3.90 8.96 -14.05
CA LYS A 214 4.47 8.16 -12.97
C LYS A 214 3.48 7.97 -11.82
N THR A 215 2.74 9.01 -11.45
CA THR A 215 1.70 8.95 -10.42
C THR A 215 0.57 8.01 -10.82
N ARG A 216 0.10 8.06 -12.07
CA ARG A 216 -0.89 7.09 -12.61
C ARG A 216 -0.36 5.66 -12.58
N GLN A 217 0.93 5.46 -12.90
CA GLN A 217 1.57 4.15 -12.81
C GLN A 217 1.59 3.63 -11.37
N PHE A 218 1.90 4.49 -10.40
CA PHE A 218 1.84 4.14 -8.98
C PHE A 218 0.43 3.78 -8.54
N ALA A 219 -0.60 4.47 -9.06
CA ALA A 219 -1.99 4.17 -8.72
C ALA A 219 -2.35 2.75 -9.14
N LYS A 220 -2.08 2.41 -10.41
CA LYS A 220 -2.30 1.07 -10.96
C LYS A 220 -1.57 0.00 -10.17
N ARG A 221 -0.30 0.24 -9.83
CA ARG A 221 0.53 -0.66 -9.03
C ARG A 221 -0.05 -0.90 -7.62
N SER A 222 -0.55 0.17 -6.99
CA SER A 222 -1.15 0.09 -5.65
C SER A 222 -2.46 -0.67 -5.66
N VAL A 223 -3.33 -0.45 -6.66
CA VAL A 223 -4.56 -1.24 -6.84
C VAL A 223 -4.23 -2.73 -7.01
N THR A 224 -3.31 -3.05 -7.92
CA THR A 224 -2.92 -4.46 -8.17
C THR A 224 -2.40 -5.14 -6.91
N LEU A 225 -1.55 -4.48 -6.12
CA LEU A 225 -1.08 -5.06 -4.86
C LEU A 225 -2.22 -5.20 -3.85
N ALA A 226 -3.09 -4.20 -3.72
CA ALA A 226 -4.22 -4.23 -2.80
C ALA A 226 -5.15 -5.42 -3.09
N GLU A 227 -5.47 -5.66 -4.36
CA GLU A 227 -6.25 -6.82 -4.81
C GLU A 227 -5.54 -8.13 -4.46
N MET A 228 -4.22 -8.22 -4.70
CA MET A 228 -3.44 -9.41 -4.34
C MET A 228 -3.43 -9.70 -2.84
N VAL A 229 -3.42 -8.66 -1.99
CA VAL A 229 -3.50 -8.81 -0.53
C VAL A 229 -4.87 -9.36 -0.13
N GLU A 230 -5.94 -8.77 -0.62
CA GLU A 230 -7.31 -9.20 -0.36
C GLU A 230 -7.60 -10.63 -0.86
N ASP A 231 -7.01 -11.02 -2.00
CA ASP A 231 -7.06 -12.39 -2.51
C ASP A 231 -6.38 -13.39 -1.57
N GLN A 232 -5.26 -13.02 -0.94
CA GLN A 232 -4.57 -13.89 0.02
C GLN A 232 -5.38 -14.06 1.30
N PHE A 233 -6.02 -12.99 1.80
CA PHE A 233 -6.94 -13.10 2.93
C PHE A 233 -8.14 -14.00 2.61
N SER A 234 -8.71 -13.88 1.42
CA SER A 234 -9.83 -14.73 0.99
C SER A 234 -9.44 -16.21 0.93
N LYS A 235 -8.21 -16.54 0.51
CA LYS A 235 -7.71 -17.93 0.42
C LYS A 235 -7.61 -18.63 1.77
N VAL A 236 -7.33 -17.89 2.85
CA VAL A 236 -7.29 -18.43 4.22
C VAL A 236 -8.66 -18.37 4.90
N GLY A 237 -9.72 -18.00 4.17
CA GLY A 237 -11.09 -17.98 4.68
C GLY A 237 -11.47 -16.71 5.43
N ARG A 238 -10.65 -15.65 5.41
CA ARG A 238 -11.05 -14.35 5.94
C ARG A 238 -12.02 -13.66 4.99
N ILE A 239 -12.91 -12.85 5.56
CA ILE A 239 -13.84 -12.03 4.78
C ILE A 239 -13.04 -10.87 4.18
N SER A 240 -12.93 -10.84 2.85
CA SER A 240 -12.37 -9.69 2.15
C SER A 240 -13.45 -8.63 1.91
N GLY A 241 -13.18 -7.41 2.35
CA GLY A 241 -13.94 -6.23 2.01
C GLY A 241 -13.50 -5.63 0.67
N GLY A 242 -12.32 -6.00 0.15
CA GLY A 242 -11.80 -5.58 -1.16
C GLY A 242 -10.85 -4.38 -1.11
N ALA A 243 -10.40 -3.96 -2.30
CA ALA A 243 -9.53 -2.81 -2.49
C ALA A 243 -10.35 -1.52 -2.68
N HIS A 244 -10.04 -0.47 -1.91
CA HIS A 244 -10.86 0.75 -1.83
C HIS A 244 -10.06 2.04 -2.00
N GLN A 245 -10.75 3.05 -2.51
CA GLN A 245 -10.36 4.46 -2.40
C GLN A 245 -11.33 5.16 -1.45
N ARG A 246 -10.81 5.79 -0.40
CA ARG A 246 -11.66 6.57 0.52
C ARG A 246 -12.01 7.93 -0.09
N GLN A 247 -13.20 8.42 0.26
CA GLN A 247 -13.59 9.81 0.01
C GLN A 247 -12.84 10.82 0.88
N VAL A 248 -12.31 10.38 2.03
CA VAL A 248 -11.37 11.15 2.85
C VAL A 248 -10.00 10.56 2.63
N GLY A 249 -9.07 11.38 2.16
CA GLY A 249 -7.68 11.00 1.91
C GLY A 249 -6.98 10.39 3.13
N ILE A 250 -6.12 9.40 2.88
CA ILE A 250 -5.17 8.88 3.87
C ILE A 250 -3.84 9.59 3.61
N TRP A 251 -3.46 10.50 4.51
CA TRP A 251 -2.36 11.44 4.29
C TRP A 251 -1.02 10.75 3.98
N VAL A 252 -0.66 9.69 4.74
CA VAL A 252 0.64 9.00 4.53
C VAL A 252 0.73 8.31 3.16
N LEU A 253 -0.40 7.82 2.62
CA LEU A 253 -0.43 7.26 1.27
C LEU A 253 -0.31 8.33 0.19
N GLN A 254 -0.65 9.59 0.49
CA GLN A 254 -0.55 10.73 -0.42
C GLN A 254 0.87 11.31 -0.42
N ALA A 255 1.47 11.44 0.76
CA ALA A 255 2.78 12.06 0.93
C ALA A 255 3.97 11.18 0.47
N THR A 256 3.74 9.90 0.20
CA THR A 256 4.78 8.99 -0.28
C THR A 256 4.92 9.02 -1.80
N ALA A 257 6.13 9.15 -2.33
CA ALA A 257 6.42 9.18 -3.77
C ALA A 257 6.62 7.79 -4.39
N MET A 258 5.76 6.84 -4.03
CA MET A 258 5.84 5.42 -4.45
C MET A 258 4.44 4.77 -4.48
N PRO A 259 4.27 3.58 -5.09
CA PRO A 259 3.06 2.77 -4.87
C PRO A 259 2.87 2.52 -3.38
N SER A 260 1.64 2.66 -2.88
CA SER A 260 1.37 2.68 -1.45
C SER A 260 0.00 2.09 -1.14
N ILE A 261 -0.05 1.16 -0.20
CA ILE A 261 -1.29 0.58 0.32
C ILE A 261 -1.37 0.72 1.85
N LEU A 262 -2.58 0.75 2.38
CA LEU A 262 -2.87 0.59 3.81
C LEU A 262 -3.79 -0.63 3.98
N VAL A 263 -3.34 -1.61 4.75
CA VAL A 263 -4.06 -2.86 4.99
C VAL A 263 -4.75 -2.78 6.36
N GLU A 264 -6.07 -2.69 6.36
CA GLU A 264 -6.88 -2.92 7.55
C GLU A 264 -7.06 -4.43 7.74
N THR A 265 -6.43 -4.97 8.76
CA THR A 265 -6.30 -6.43 8.96
C THR A 265 -7.54 -7.09 9.59
N GLY A 266 -8.46 -6.28 10.11
CA GLY A 266 -9.67 -6.73 10.80
C GLY A 266 -10.39 -5.56 11.47
N PHE A 267 -11.46 -5.83 12.21
CA PHE A 267 -12.18 -4.84 13.00
C PHE A 267 -12.00 -5.08 14.51
N ILE A 268 -11.18 -4.28 15.20
CA ILE A 268 -10.88 -4.45 16.63
C ILE A 268 -12.12 -4.32 17.53
N THR A 269 -13.18 -3.68 17.04
CA THR A 269 -14.45 -3.55 17.78
C THR A 269 -15.29 -4.82 17.75
N ASN A 270 -14.98 -5.79 16.88
CA ASN A 270 -15.63 -7.09 16.87
C ASN A 270 -14.85 -8.06 17.78
N PRO A 271 -15.49 -8.69 18.80
CA PRO A 271 -14.77 -9.52 19.77
C PRO A 271 -14.02 -10.71 19.18
N GLN A 272 -14.60 -11.38 18.16
CA GLN A 272 -13.94 -12.52 17.51
C GLN A 272 -12.73 -12.07 16.69
N GLU A 273 -12.84 -10.91 16.04
CA GLU A 273 -11.72 -10.30 15.33
C GLU A 273 -10.64 -9.82 16.30
N GLU A 274 -10.99 -9.20 17.43
CA GLU A 274 -10.04 -8.78 18.47
C GLU A 274 -9.25 -9.99 18.99
N GLU A 275 -9.89 -11.12 19.26
CA GLU A 275 -9.21 -12.37 19.65
C GLU A 275 -8.26 -12.87 18.56
N TYR A 276 -8.70 -12.89 17.29
CA TYR A 276 -7.86 -13.29 16.16
C TYR A 276 -6.64 -12.37 15.99
N LEU A 277 -6.85 -11.05 16.01
CA LEU A 277 -5.83 -10.03 15.81
C LEU A 277 -4.76 -10.01 16.91
N ASN A 278 -5.12 -10.40 18.13
CA ASN A 278 -4.18 -10.54 19.25
C ASN A 278 -3.52 -11.92 19.33
N SER A 279 -4.04 -12.93 18.62
CA SER A 279 -3.48 -14.28 18.65
C SER A 279 -2.18 -14.39 17.84
N GLU A 280 -1.24 -15.20 18.32
CA GLU A 280 0.02 -15.50 17.62
C GLU A 280 -0.26 -16.11 16.23
N THR A 281 -1.24 -17.00 16.13
CA THR A 281 -1.66 -17.65 14.89
C THR A 281 -2.24 -16.63 13.90
N GLY A 282 -3.16 -15.77 14.35
CA GLY A 282 -3.79 -14.76 13.49
C GLY A 282 -2.79 -13.72 12.98
N GLN A 283 -1.91 -13.23 13.85
CA GLN A 283 -0.84 -12.30 13.44
C GLN A 283 0.14 -12.94 12.43
N THR A 284 0.47 -14.22 12.63
CA THR A 284 1.32 -14.98 11.70
C THR A 284 0.62 -15.19 10.35
N GLU A 285 -0.66 -15.55 10.36
CA GLU A 285 -1.45 -15.75 9.14
C GLU A 285 -1.63 -14.44 8.35
N ILE A 286 -1.89 -13.32 9.03
CA ILE A 286 -1.94 -11.98 8.41
C ILE A 286 -0.61 -11.66 7.72
N ALA A 287 0.50 -11.77 8.46
CA ALA A 287 1.83 -11.49 7.92
C ALA A 287 2.17 -12.41 6.73
N GLN A 288 1.77 -13.68 6.78
CA GLN A 288 1.97 -14.64 5.70
C GLN A 288 1.14 -14.29 4.46
N CYS A 289 -0.12 -13.86 4.63
CA CYS A 289 -0.98 -13.41 3.52
C CYS A 289 -0.34 -12.22 2.78
N ILE A 290 0.12 -11.21 3.53
CA ILE A 290 0.76 -10.03 2.94
C ILE A 290 2.10 -10.41 2.29
N THR A 291 2.90 -11.28 2.91
CA THR A 291 4.15 -11.79 2.31
C THR A 291 3.89 -12.51 0.99
N ASN A 292 2.86 -13.37 0.93
CA ASN A 292 2.48 -14.08 -0.29
C ASN A 292 1.99 -13.11 -1.37
N ALA A 293 1.24 -12.08 -1.00
CA ALA A 293 0.81 -11.03 -1.93
C ALA A 293 2.00 -10.25 -2.50
N LEU A 294 2.98 -9.90 -1.66
CA LEU A 294 4.23 -9.25 -2.09
C LEU A 294 5.02 -10.11 -3.08
N LYS A 295 5.12 -11.43 -2.85
CA LYS A 295 5.76 -12.36 -3.79
C LYS A 295 5.04 -12.38 -5.14
N ASN A 296 3.71 -12.53 -5.13
CA ASN A 296 2.91 -12.48 -6.37
C ASN A 296 3.07 -11.14 -7.11
N TYR A 297 3.21 -10.05 -6.36
CA TYR A 297 3.39 -8.72 -6.89
C TYR A 297 4.78 -8.53 -7.53
N VAL A 298 5.84 -9.04 -6.90
CA VAL A 298 7.19 -9.09 -7.48
C VAL A 298 7.17 -9.90 -8.78
N ASP A 299 6.61 -11.11 -8.77
CA ASP A 299 6.49 -11.95 -9.96
C ASP A 299 5.73 -11.24 -11.10
N TRP A 300 4.68 -10.50 -10.76
CA TRP A 300 3.91 -9.71 -11.72
C TRP A 300 4.74 -8.56 -12.32
N LEU A 301 5.55 -7.88 -11.51
CA LEU A 301 6.45 -6.83 -11.98
C LEU A 301 7.53 -7.40 -12.92
N GLU A 302 8.14 -8.54 -12.57
CA GLU A 302 9.18 -9.20 -13.38
C GLU A 302 8.64 -9.62 -14.75
N LYS A 303 7.46 -10.26 -14.79
CA LYS A 303 6.78 -10.61 -16.05
C LYS A 303 6.54 -9.39 -16.93
N LYS A 304 6.14 -8.27 -16.34
CA LYS A 304 5.90 -7.03 -17.09
C LYS A 304 7.19 -6.42 -17.63
N GLN A 305 8.28 -6.45 -16.86
CA GLN A 305 9.59 -5.99 -17.33
C GLN A 305 10.09 -6.85 -18.51
N ASN A 306 9.98 -8.18 -18.39
CA ASN A 306 10.40 -9.11 -19.43
C ASN A 306 9.60 -8.95 -20.73
N ASN A 307 8.27 -8.78 -20.64
CA ASN A 307 7.43 -8.55 -21.82
C ASN A 307 7.78 -7.24 -22.55
N ASN A 308 8.13 -6.18 -21.81
CA ASN A 308 8.55 -4.91 -22.39
C ASN A 308 9.96 -4.99 -23.02
N ALA A 309 10.87 -5.78 -22.44
CA ALA A 309 12.19 -6.02 -23.02
C ALA A 309 12.06 -6.73 -24.37
N VAL A 310 11.25 -7.80 -24.46
CA VAL A 310 11.04 -8.57 -25.70
C VAL A 310 10.45 -7.72 -26.83
N THR A 311 9.53 -6.80 -26.53
CA THR A 311 8.96 -5.88 -27.53
C THR A 311 9.93 -4.79 -27.98
N SER A 312 10.87 -4.37 -27.12
CA SER A 312 11.89 -3.38 -27.47
C SER A 312 12.98 -3.92 -28.42
N PHE A 313 13.22 -5.23 -28.44
CA PHE A 313 14.18 -5.87 -29.35
C PHE A 313 13.63 -6.12 -30.77
N SER A 314 12.30 -6.06 -30.96
CA SER A 314 11.67 -6.31 -32.27
C SER A 314 11.34 -5.03 -33.05
N SER A 315 11.53 -3.85 -32.46
CA SER A 315 11.21 -2.55 -33.07
C SER A 315 12.48 -1.73 -33.29
N PRO A 316 12.74 -1.16 -34.49
CA PRO A 316 13.92 -0.33 -34.70
C PRO A 316 13.83 0.92 -33.81
N LYS A 317 14.91 1.20 -33.07
CA LYS A 317 15.04 2.38 -32.19
C LYS A 317 14.84 3.67 -33.00
N LYS A 318 13.63 4.21 -32.99
CA LYS A 318 13.38 5.61 -33.34
C LYS A 318 13.50 6.42 -32.05
N SER A 319 14.24 7.53 -32.10
CA SER A 319 14.24 8.52 -31.04
C SER A 319 12.81 9.03 -30.84
N ILE A 320 12.19 8.68 -29.72
CA ILE A 320 10.83 9.08 -29.37
C ILE A 320 10.95 10.52 -28.84
N SER A 321 10.42 11.50 -29.59
CA SER A 321 10.26 12.86 -29.07
C SER A 321 9.11 12.89 -28.06
N ALA A 322 9.15 13.82 -27.10
CA ALA A 322 8.08 14.00 -26.12
C ALA A 322 6.69 14.12 -26.78
N ASP A 323 6.61 14.76 -27.95
CA ASP A 323 5.38 14.87 -28.75
C ASP A 323 4.87 13.50 -29.23
N SER A 324 5.76 12.61 -29.68
CA SER A 324 5.36 11.26 -30.10
C SER A 324 4.88 10.40 -28.92
N PHE A 325 5.48 10.57 -27.74
CA PHE A 325 5.06 9.88 -26.53
C PHE A 325 3.69 10.36 -26.04
N LEU A 326 3.45 11.68 -26.07
CA LEU A 326 2.14 12.26 -25.72
C LEU A 326 1.04 11.82 -26.69
N GLN A 327 1.34 11.72 -27.99
CA GLN A 327 0.41 11.20 -29.00
C GLN A 327 0.06 9.73 -28.76
N ASP A 328 1.04 8.89 -28.41
CA ASP A 328 0.82 7.47 -28.13
C ASP A 328 -0.05 7.26 -26.88
N VAL A 329 0.10 8.13 -25.88
CA VAL A 329 -0.73 8.13 -24.66
C VAL A 329 -2.17 8.55 -24.97
N GLU A 330 -2.39 9.62 -25.74
CA GLU A 330 -3.74 10.04 -26.16
C GLU A 330 -4.43 8.98 -27.02
N LEU A 331 -3.70 8.31 -27.91
CA LEU A 331 -4.23 7.23 -28.75
C LEU A 331 -4.64 6.00 -27.94
N ALA A 332 -3.90 5.68 -26.87
CA ALA A 332 -4.23 4.59 -25.96
C ALA A 332 -5.48 4.90 -25.12
N GLU A 333 -5.66 6.16 -24.67
CA GLU A 333 -6.83 6.60 -23.91
C GLU A 333 -8.11 6.61 -24.77
N ARG A 334 -8.03 7.03 -26.05
CA ARG A 334 -9.17 6.99 -26.98
C ARG A 334 -9.69 5.58 -27.26
N LYS A 335 -8.81 4.57 -27.30
CA LYS A 335 -9.21 3.16 -27.48
C LYS A 335 -9.89 2.56 -26.25
N HIS A 336 -9.62 3.10 -25.06
CA HIS A 336 -10.25 2.68 -23.82
C HIS A 336 -11.59 3.38 -23.56
N ALA A 337 -11.78 4.59 -24.08
CA ALA A 337 -13.06 5.33 -23.97
C ALA A 337 -14.13 4.88 -24.98
N SER A 338 -13.76 4.07 -25.99
CA SER A 338 -14.67 3.59 -27.04
C SER A 338 -15.12 2.13 -26.86
N ARG A 339 -15.04 1.58 -25.64
CA ARG A 339 -15.54 0.23 -25.27
C ARG A 339 -16.43 0.34 -24.05
#